data_AF-A0A7X1LI22-F1
#
_entry.id   AF-A0A7X1LI22-F1
#
_cell.length_a   1.000
_cell.length_b   1.000
_cell.length_c   1.000
_cell.angle_alpha   90.00
_cell.angle_beta   90.00
_cell.angle_gamma   90.00
#
_symmetry.space_group_name_H-M   'P 1'
#
loop_
_entity.id
_entity.type
_entity.pdbx_description
1 polymer ?
#
loop_
_entity_poly.entity_id
_entity_poly.type
_entity_poly.pdbx_seq_one_letter_code
_entity_poly.pdbx_strand_id
1 'polypeptide(L)'
;MKLLKIFIYFLIFSMSIFAKVDIRSFGAKGDGVTDDTEAFRKAMSQLPKKSIIYVPSGIYKGNFTFQYHQVVGEGDTVFIAGDYDKPIITLKDPGGWDYQIFQNSRIDGQGKTKTLVQFGENPNDVYAGRWSFKNVSLINASEVAVKKIGGNIGTHWEECDFTDNPIHFYARNMSEPGEKMHVGCDTFNRSYFSGATKAVWLYIEDENKGRNEGGQIIIRDCIAENNIGAVFIAKGFGSGMVPIIIENLWLEGNSKFPMTDIDIYGTKYKGREFHIEDVGRIKIEGTYIHSSYFERSNVSIINCEISDSYQDQAYNRYNSGVQIENVESNLVIENSFTRSGWGQIDNSQPPLTVKNHMFEPVYVTGGSLGFYSSQPNNIPFYPKNAKIVINNNMDSLDKSISFENDSVIASLVDDGVMKKKAIEFEVIQDGGICYLSLMNSLKEEVGKYAVITFNIKAMNSHPNAKLKLTSGSGDMGILNMKKSGKWNFYRLSFYVGDFYKEYGNLGFWFDSAPKGFKFRLCDLQVLFFDTLAEANAFVDNGYFSENLEN
;
A
#
# COMPACT_ATOMS: atom_id res chain seq x y z
N MET A 1 69.38 5.62 -14.73
CA MET A 1 68.21 4.93 -15.35
C MET A 1 67.24 4.30 -14.35
N LYS A 2 67.69 3.51 -13.35
CA LYS A 2 66.80 2.94 -12.31
C LYS A 2 66.11 3.99 -11.43
N LEU A 3 66.81 5.06 -11.02
CA LEU A 3 66.19 6.18 -10.30
C LEU A 3 65.14 6.95 -11.12
N LEU A 4 65.36 7.12 -12.44
CA LEU A 4 64.39 7.79 -13.31
C LEU A 4 63.12 6.95 -13.48
N LYS A 5 63.24 5.62 -13.57
CA LYS A 5 62.07 4.72 -13.56
C LYS A 5 61.34 4.75 -12.22
N ILE A 6 62.05 4.75 -11.09
CA ILE A 6 61.43 4.86 -9.75
C ILE A 6 60.74 6.22 -9.58
N PHE A 7 61.31 7.31 -10.09
CA PHE A 7 60.70 8.64 -10.05
C PHE A 7 59.46 8.74 -10.95
N ILE A 8 59.48 8.10 -12.13
CA ILE A 8 58.30 7.98 -13.01
C ILE A 8 57.23 7.11 -12.37
N TYR A 9 57.58 5.98 -11.75
CA TYR A 9 56.63 5.16 -10.98
C TYR A 9 56.08 5.91 -9.77
N PHE A 10 56.89 6.72 -9.08
CA PHE A 10 56.43 7.54 -7.96
C PHE A 10 55.51 8.69 -8.42
N LEU A 11 55.76 9.31 -9.59
CA LEU A 11 54.86 10.30 -10.19
C LEU A 11 53.52 9.66 -10.64
N ILE A 12 53.58 8.47 -11.26
CA ILE A 12 52.39 7.74 -11.71
C ILE A 12 51.58 7.19 -10.52
N PHE A 13 52.25 6.75 -9.45
CA PHE A 13 51.60 6.25 -8.23
C PHE A 13 51.09 7.38 -7.33
N SER A 14 51.72 8.56 -7.36
CA SER A 14 51.26 9.78 -6.68
C SER A 14 50.08 10.47 -7.36
N MET A 15 49.71 10.08 -8.60
CA MET A 15 48.53 10.60 -9.30
C MET A 15 47.22 9.87 -8.95
N SER A 16 47.21 8.99 -7.93
CA SER A 16 45.96 8.45 -7.35
C SER A 16 45.35 9.37 -6.29
N ILE A 17 45.52 10.69 -6.46
CA ILE A 17 44.59 11.67 -5.89
C ILE A 17 43.53 11.82 -6.97
N PHE A 18 42.27 11.51 -6.67
CA PHE A 18 41.15 11.87 -7.54
C PHE A 18 41.24 13.36 -7.85
N ALA A 19 41.82 13.72 -8.99
CA ALA A 19 42.12 15.11 -9.30
C ALA A 19 40.78 15.84 -9.42
N LYS A 20 40.50 16.71 -8.45
CA LYS A 20 39.41 17.67 -8.50
C LYS A 20 39.85 18.78 -9.45
N VAL A 21 39.23 18.85 -10.62
CA VAL A 21 39.60 19.80 -11.67
C VAL A 21 38.44 20.75 -11.94
N ASP A 22 38.71 22.06 -11.83
CA ASP A 22 37.74 23.11 -12.12
C ASP A 22 37.40 23.15 -13.61
N ILE A 23 36.11 23.04 -13.92
CA ILE A 23 35.60 23.04 -15.29
C ILE A 23 35.93 24.32 -16.08
N ARG A 24 36.14 25.45 -15.41
CA ARG A 24 36.56 26.71 -16.04
C ARG A 24 37.93 26.59 -16.72
N SER A 25 38.77 25.66 -16.27
CA SER A 25 40.04 25.32 -16.92
C SER A 25 39.86 24.79 -18.35
N PHE A 26 38.66 24.31 -18.69
CA PHE A 26 38.29 23.83 -20.03
C PHE A 26 37.46 24.85 -20.82
N GLY A 27 37.28 26.06 -20.29
CA GLY A 27 36.62 27.19 -20.95
C GLY A 27 35.15 27.37 -20.61
N ALA A 28 34.61 26.65 -19.62
CA ALA A 28 33.24 26.87 -19.16
C ALA A 28 33.14 28.24 -18.47
N LYS A 29 32.05 28.97 -18.70
CA LYS A 29 31.84 30.30 -18.11
C LYS A 29 30.86 30.29 -16.94
N GLY A 30 29.80 29.49 -17.00
CA GLY A 30 28.77 29.49 -15.97
C GLY A 30 28.01 30.82 -15.87
N ASP A 31 27.84 31.54 -16.98
CA ASP A 31 27.23 32.87 -17.05
C ASP A 31 25.73 32.86 -17.44
N GLY A 32 25.15 31.67 -17.65
CA GLY A 32 23.75 31.46 -18.06
C GLY A 32 23.45 31.76 -19.53
N VAL A 33 24.45 32.20 -20.31
CA VAL A 33 24.28 32.64 -21.70
C VAL A 33 25.15 31.82 -22.65
N THR A 34 26.43 31.66 -22.31
CA THR A 34 27.41 30.88 -23.06
C THR A 34 27.03 29.40 -22.98
N ASP A 35 27.01 28.73 -24.13
CA ASP A 35 26.86 27.28 -24.18
C ASP A 35 28.17 26.61 -23.74
N ASP A 36 28.17 26.04 -22.55
CA ASP A 36 29.30 25.41 -21.89
C ASP A 36 29.46 23.93 -22.27
N THR A 37 28.62 23.38 -23.15
CA THR A 37 28.64 21.95 -23.56
C THR A 37 30.03 21.52 -24.02
N GLU A 38 30.70 22.34 -24.82
CA GLU A 38 32.02 22.03 -25.38
C GLU A 38 33.12 21.99 -24.30
N ALA A 39 33.02 22.82 -23.26
CA ALA A 39 33.98 22.81 -22.16
C ALA A 39 33.87 21.51 -21.34
N PHE A 40 32.65 21.05 -21.07
CA PHE A 40 32.42 19.75 -20.44
C PHE A 40 32.89 18.60 -21.32
N ARG A 41 32.61 18.63 -22.64
CA ARG A 41 33.10 17.62 -23.57
C ARG A 41 34.63 17.53 -23.57
N LYS A 42 35.33 18.68 -23.56
CA LYS A 42 36.79 18.73 -23.44
C LYS A 42 37.27 18.11 -22.12
N ALA A 43 36.68 18.49 -20.99
CA ALA A 43 37.03 17.90 -19.68
C ALA A 43 36.89 16.37 -19.68
N MET A 44 35.75 15.86 -20.15
CA MET A 44 35.47 14.42 -20.21
C MET A 44 36.46 13.64 -21.10
N SER A 45 36.98 14.27 -22.16
CA SER A 45 37.94 13.64 -23.08
C SER A 45 39.40 13.69 -22.61
N GLN A 46 39.76 14.65 -21.77
CA GLN A 46 41.15 14.89 -21.34
C GLN A 46 41.44 14.36 -19.94
N LEU A 47 40.43 14.33 -19.06
CA LEU A 47 40.60 13.87 -17.68
C LEU A 47 40.59 12.34 -17.60
N PRO A 48 41.45 11.73 -16.76
CA PRO A 48 41.38 10.31 -16.47
C PRO A 48 39.98 9.88 -16.00
N LYS A 49 39.57 8.65 -16.32
CA LYS A 49 38.33 8.07 -15.81
C LYS A 49 38.28 8.17 -14.28
N LYS A 50 37.09 8.38 -13.72
CA LYS A 50 36.82 8.58 -12.29
C LYS A 50 37.38 9.86 -11.69
N SER A 51 37.97 10.78 -12.47
CA SER A 51 38.34 12.11 -11.96
C SER A 51 37.11 12.89 -11.52
N ILE A 52 37.31 13.89 -10.65
CA ILE A 52 36.24 14.76 -10.16
C ILE A 52 36.24 16.04 -11.00
N ILE A 53 35.16 16.26 -11.73
CA ILE A 53 34.88 17.55 -12.37
C ILE A 53 34.25 18.45 -11.31
N TYR A 54 35.01 19.45 -10.89
CA TYR A 54 34.50 20.51 -10.03
C TYR A 54 33.80 21.56 -10.86
N VAL A 55 32.57 21.87 -10.49
CA VAL A 55 31.76 22.88 -11.15
C VAL A 55 31.52 24.00 -10.14
N PRO A 56 32.22 25.14 -10.25
CA PRO A 56 31.99 26.28 -9.37
C PRO A 56 30.54 26.78 -9.41
N SER A 57 30.20 27.69 -8.51
CA SER A 57 28.92 28.40 -8.53
C SER A 57 28.74 29.16 -9.85
N GLY A 58 27.55 29.11 -10.42
CA GLY A 58 27.24 29.69 -11.74
C GLY A 58 26.11 28.96 -12.46
N ILE A 59 25.66 29.53 -13.57
CA ILE A 59 24.60 28.97 -14.43
C ILE A 59 25.23 28.43 -15.70
N TYR A 60 25.29 27.12 -15.85
CA TYR A 60 25.91 26.42 -16.97
C TYR A 60 24.84 26.03 -17.98
N LYS A 61 24.79 26.76 -19.09
CA LYS A 61 23.88 26.47 -20.18
C LYS A 61 24.48 25.43 -21.10
N GLY A 62 23.75 24.37 -21.43
CA GLY A 62 24.21 23.34 -22.35
C GLY A 62 23.41 22.05 -22.26
N ASN A 63 23.87 21.03 -22.98
CA ASN A 63 23.35 19.67 -22.87
C ASN A 63 24.53 18.73 -22.64
N PHE A 64 24.65 18.20 -21.44
CA PHE A 64 25.86 17.58 -20.92
C PHE A 64 25.77 16.06 -20.94
N THR A 65 26.85 15.39 -21.36
CA THR A 65 26.94 13.93 -21.31
C THR A 65 28.00 13.50 -20.31
N PHE A 66 27.60 12.70 -19.31
CA PHE A 66 28.50 12.13 -18.31
C PHE A 66 28.57 10.62 -18.44
N GLN A 67 29.76 10.07 -18.17
CA GLN A 67 30.01 8.64 -18.30
C GLN A 67 30.92 8.14 -17.17
N TYR A 68 32.20 8.53 -17.17
CA TYR A 68 33.19 7.95 -16.26
C TYR A 68 33.56 8.85 -15.08
N HIS A 69 33.10 10.10 -15.07
CA HIS A 69 33.61 11.15 -14.20
C HIS A 69 32.56 11.51 -13.16
N GLN A 70 33.04 11.83 -11.96
CA GLN A 70 32.19 12.38 -10.91
C GLN A 70 32.02 13.88 -11.15
N VAL A 71 30.84 14.41 -10.81
CA VAL A 71 30.51 15.82 -10.96
C VAL A 71 30.15 16.37 -9.59
N VAL A 72 30.88 17.39 -9.15
CA VAL A 72 30.68 18.01 -7.83
C VAL A 72 30.53 19.51 -8.01
N GLY A 73 29.32 19.99 -7.78
CA GLY A 73 29.03 21.42 -7.71
C GLY A 73 29.48 22.07 -6.40
N GLU A 74 29.44 23.40 -6.37
CA GLU A 74 29.78 24.23 -5.19
C GLU A 74 28.53 24.58 -4.35
N GLY A 75 27.35 24.09 -4.72
CA GLY A 75 26.07 24.38 -4.05
C GLY A 75 25.17 25.29 -4.88
N ASP A 76 25.69 26.43 -5.34
CA ASP A 76 24.98 27.37 -6.24
C ASP A 76 25.28 27.10 -7.73
N THR A 77 25.60 25.85 -8.06
CA THR A 77 25.81 25.38 -9.42
C THR A 77 24.47 25.03 -10.05
N VAL A 78 24.11 25.69 -11.16
CA VAL A 78 22.84 25.46 -11.88
C VAL A 78 23.12 25.01 -13.30
N PHE A 79 22.50 23.92 -13.74
CA PHE A 79 22.50 23.45 -15.13
C PHE A 79 21.18 23.79 -15.80
N ILE A 80 21.23 24.45 -16.97
CA ILE A 80 20.06 24.74 -17.81
C ILE A 80 20.29 24.26 -19.24
N ALA A 81 19.22 24.02 -19.99
CA ALA A 81 19.32 23.51 -21.36
C ALA A 81 19.97 24.52 -22.32
N GLY A 82 20.90 24.03 -23.15
CA GLY A 82 21.32 24.70 -24.39
C GLY A 82 20.25 24.58 -25.47
N ASP A 83 19.66 23.39 -25.57
CA ASP A 83 18.60 22.98 -26.47
C ASP A 83 17.49 22.28 -25.66
N TYR A 84 16.29 22.87 -25.66
CA TYR A 84 15.13 22.41 -24.87
C TYR A 84 14.52 21.09 -25.37
N ASP A 85 14.83 20.68 -26.60
CA ASP A 85 14.38 19.41 -27.17
C ASP A 85 15.26 18.22 -26.74
N LYS A 86 16.36 18.48 -26.03
CA LYS A 86 17.30 17.48 -25.52
C LYS A 86 17.34 17.45 -23.99
N PRO A 87 17.70 16.31 -23.38
CA PRO A 87 17.98 16.27 -21.95
C PRO A 87 19.07 17.27 -21.55
N ILE A 88 18.94 17.90 -20.38
CA ILE A 88 20.04 18.74 -19.84
C ILE A 88 21.24 17.85 -19.52
N ILE A 89 20.99 16.68 -18.93
CA ILE A 89 22.01 15.69 -18.59
C ILE A 89 21.64 14.36 -19.23
N THR A 90 22.61 13.78 -19.95
CA THR A 90 22.58 12.40 -20.43
C THR A 90 23.66 11.60 -19.71
N LEU A 91 23.28 10.49 -19.10
CA LEU A 91 24.20 9.57 -18.42
C LEU A 91 24.43 8.35 -19.30
N LYS A 92 25.68 7.90 -19.37
CA LYS A 92 26.13 6.70 -20.10
C LYS A 92 26.73 5.68 -19.15
N ASP A 93 26.94 4.47 -19.67
CA ASP A 93 27.58 3.37 -18.94
C ASP A 93 28.92 3.78 -18.32
N PRO A 94 29.03 3.80 -16.97
CA PRO A 94 30.26 4.16 -16.27
C PRO A 94 31.37 3.10 -16.38
N GLY A 95 31.13 1.99 -17.08
CA GLY A 95 32.12 0.96 -17.40
C GLY A 95 32.48 0.06 -16.22
N GLY A 96 31.58 -0.07 -15.24
CA GLY A 96 31.80 -0.89 -14.05
C GLY A 96 30.67 -0.79 -13.02
N TRP A 97 30.83 -1.53 -11.92
CA TRP A 97 29.83 -1.60 -10.84
C TRP A 97 29.99 -0.51 -9.77
N ASP A 98 31.03 0.31 -9.87
CA ASP A 98 31.28 1.44 -8.98
C ASP A 98 30.34 2.60 -9.31
N TYR A 99 29.76 3.21 -8.27
CA TYR A 99 28.91 4.38 -8.45
C TYR A 99 29.71 5.59 -8.90
N GLN A 100 29.22 6.28 -9.93
CA GLN A 100 29.60 7.68 -10.19
C GLN A 100 28.75 8.61 -9.34
N ILE A 101 29.31 9.76 -8.98
CA ILE A 101 28.68 10.73 -8.09
C ILE A 101 28.32 11.98 -8.89
N PHE A 102 27.10 12.47 -8.69
CA PHE A 102 26.66 13.79 -9.12
C PHE A 102 26.08 14.52 -7.91
N GLN A 103 26.64 15.65 -7.50
CA GLN A 103 26.23 16.26 -6.23
C GLN A 103 26.31 17.79 -6.19
N ASN A 104 25.58 18.38 -5.23
CA ASN A 104 25.61 19.80 -4.87
C ASN A 104 25.28 20.72 -6.04
N SER A 105 24.20 20.43 -6.76
CA SER A 105 23.83 21.18 -7.97
C SER A 105 22.33 21.24 -8.15
N ARG A 106 21.86 22.23 -8.89
CA ARG A 106 20.49 22.34 -9.38
C ARG A 106 20.45 22.07 -10.88
N ILE A 107 19.43 21.36 -11.33
CA ILE A 107 19.14 21.12 -12.74
C ILE A 107 17.75 21.70 -12.99
N ASP A 108 17.67 22.77 -13.78
CA ASP A 108 16.45 23.56 -13.96
C ASP A 108 15.99 23.53 -15.42
N GLY A 109 14.82 22.94 -15.66
CA GLY A 109 14.19 22.86 -16.96
C GLY A 109 13.52 24.15 -17.43
N GLN A 110 13.39 25.15 -16.53
CA GLN A 110 12.76 26.45 -16.78
C GLN A 110 11.34 26.36 -17.37
N GLY A 111 10.64 25.26 -17.11
CA GLY A 111 9.32 24.94 -17.65
C GLY A 111 9.32 24.63 -19.16
N LYS A 112 10.49 24.46 -19.77
CA LYS A 112 10.68 24.36 -21.22
C LYS A 112 11.34 23.05 -21.65
N THR A 113 12.30 22.55 -20.88
CA THR A 113 13.00 21.31 -21.21
C THR A 113 12.14 20.10 -20.85
N LYS A 114 11.94 19.19 -21.81
CA LYS A 114 11.13 17.98 -21.57
C LYS A 114 11.71 17.08 -20.49
N THR A 115 13.01 16.80 -20.57
CA THR A 115 13.70 15.89 -19.65
C THR A 115 14.91 16.55 -19.01
N LEU A 116 15.07 16.45 -17.69
CA LEU A 116 16.25 17.00 -17.02
C LEU A 116 17.42 16.02 -17.09
N VAL A 117 17.21 14.79 -16.62
CA VAL A 117 18.21 13.72 -16.59
C VAL A 117 17.71 12.51 -17.34
N GLN A 118 18.47 12.05 -18.34
CA GLN A 118 18.19 10.82 -19.06
C GLN A 118 19.30 9.79 -18.87
N PHE A 119 18.91 8.57 -18.53
CA PHE A 119 19.80 7.42 -18.46
C PHE A 119 19.79 6.70 -19.80
N GLY A 120 20.93 6.74 -20.49
CA GLY A 120 21.12 6.20 -21.83
C GLY A 120 20.59 7.12 -22.93
N GLU A 121 21.10 6.95 -24.15
CA GLU A 121 20.65 7.73 -25.33
C GLU A 121 19.48 7.07 -26.06
N ASN A 122 19.35 5.75 -25.93
CA ASN A 122 18.30 4.95 -26.54
C ASN A 122 17.95 3.76 -25.62
N PRO A 123 16.82 3.06 -25.87
CA PRO A 123 16.39 1.96 -25.01
C PRO A 123 17.39 0.80 -24.89
N ASN A 124 18.36 0.66 -25.80
CA ASN A 124 19.38 -0.40 -25.76
C ASN A 124 20.60 -0.03 -24.89
N ASP A 125 20.70 1.21 -24.42
CA ASP A 125 21.74 1.67 -23.49
C ASP A 125 21.33 1.38 -22.05
N VAL A 126 21.44 0.09 -21.68
CA VAL A 126 20.92 -0.48 -20.44
C VAL A 126 21.89 -0.47 -19.26
N TYR A 127 23.13 -0.05 -19.50
CA TYR A 127 24.17 -0.02 -18.47
C TYR A 127 24.44 1.41 -17.98
N ALA A 128 23.62 2.38 -18.36
CA ALA A 128 23.76 3.78 -17.97
C ALA A 128 23.43 4.06 -16.49
N GLY A 129 23.04 3.04 -15.72
CA GLY A 129 22.83 3.11 -14.27
C GLY A 129 24.12 3.30 -13.45
N ARG A 130 24.09 2.94 -12.16
CA ARG A 130 25.22 3.11 -11.20
C ARG A 130 25.63 4.57 -10.96
N TRP A 131 24.63 5.41 -10.71
CA TRP A 131 24.81 6.81 -10.34
C TRP A 131 24.26 7.09 -8.94
N SER A 132 24.99 7.87 -8.16
CA SER A 132 24.57 8.39 -6.87
C SER A 132 24.43 9.91 -6.98
N PHE A 133 23.20 10.38 -6.84
CA PHE A 133 22.84 11.78 -6.76
C PHE A 133 22.76 12.18 -5.29
N LYS A 134 23.46 13.26 -4.91
CA LYS A 134 23.48 13.74 -3.52
C LYS A 134 23.26 15.24 -3.46
N ASN A 135 22.27 15.70 -2.71
CA ASN A 135 21.98 17.14 -2.59
C ASN A 135 21.83 17.80 -3.99
N VAL A 136 20.89 17.26 -4.77
CA VAL A 136 20.60 17.71 -6.14
C VAL A 136 19.13 18.10 -6.24
N SER A 137 18.88 19.33 -6.71
CA SER A 137 17.52 19.79 -7.02
C SER A 137 17.23 19.60 -8.51
N LEU A 138 16.12 18.94 -8.84
CA LEU A 138 15.62 18.70 -10.18
C LEU A 138 14.27 19.40 -10.33
N ILE A 139 14.23 20.52 -11.05
CA ILE A 139 13.06 21.39 -11.05
C ILE A 139 12.60 21.80 -12.45
N ASN A 140 11.30 22.07 -12.57
CA ASN A 140 10.68 22.70 -13.73
C ASN A 140 10.88 21.97 -15.06
N ALA A 141 10.91 20.64 -15.08
CA ALA A 141 10.78 19.89 -16.33
C ALA A 141 9.40 20.14 -16.95
N SER A 142 9.30 20.21 -18.28
CA SER A 142 8.01 20.31 -18.96
C SER A 142 7.31 18.95 -19.11
N GLU A 143 8.02 17.83 -18.88
CA GLU A 143 7.46 16.48 -18.96
C GLU A 143 7.95 15.57 -17.82
N VAL A 144 9.26 15.39 -17.66
CA VAL A 144 9.82 14.44 -16.69
C VAL A 144 11.18 14.90 -16.14
N ALA A 145 11.39 14.84 -14.82
CA ALA A 145 12.70 15.15 -14.25
C ALA A 145 13.73 14.07 -14.59
N VAL A 146 13.47 12.81 -14.20
CA VAL A 146 14.39 11.69 -14.46
C VAL A 146 13.74 10.66 -15.36
N LYS A 147 14.41 10.31 -16.47
CA LYS A 147 13.93 9.35 -17.46
C LYS A 147 14.91 8.20 -17.65
N LYS A 148 14.47 6.99 -17.32
CA LYS A 148 15.20 5.74 -17.62
C LYS A 148 14.47 4.98 -18.73
N ILE A 149 15.01 5.09 -19.93
CA ILE A 149 14.36 4.60 -21.16
C ILE A 149 14.56 3.10 -21.44
N GLY A 150 15.46 2.43 -20.71
CA GLY A 150 15.60 0.98 -20.76
C GLY A 150 16.52 0.42 -19.67
N GLY A 151 16.00 -0.41 -18.77
CA GLY A 151 16.79 -1.36 -17.98
C GLY A 151 17.92 -0.81 -17.07
N ASN A 152 17.92 0.49 -16.76
CA ASN A 152 19.04 1.16 -16.09
C ASN A 152 18.96 1.05 -14.56
N ILE A 153 19.58 0.01 -13.98
CA ILE A 153 19.50 -0.27 -12.54
C ILE A 153 20.54 0.43 -11.68
N GLY A 154 20.27 0.52 -10.38
CA GLY A 154 21.29 0.88 -9.40
C GLY A 154 21.49 2.39 -9.32
N THR A 155 20.44 3.14 -9.00
CA THR A 155 20.58 4.59 -8.75
C THR A 155 20.23 4.95 -7.33
N HIS A 156 21.05 5.80 -6.72
CA HIS A 156 20.84 6.27 -5.36
C HIS A 156 20.57 7.78 -5.38
N TRP A 157 19.53 8.20 -4.69
CA TRP A 157 19.11 9.59 -4.54
C TRP A 157 19.11 9.91 -3.06
N GLU A 158 20.05 10.75 -2.63
CA GLU A 158 20.24 11.12 -1.24
C GLU A 158 20.02 12.62 -1.11
N GLU A 159 19.04 13.03 -0.30
CA GLU A 159 18.77 14.45 -0.04
C GLU A 159 18.52 15.23 -1.34
N CYS A 160 17.82 14.60 -2.29
CA CYS A 160 17.45 15.22 -3.55
C CYS A 160 16.07 15.87 -3.46
N ASP A 161 15.90 16.95 -4.21
CA ASP A 161 14.64 17.68 -4.31
C ASP A 161 14.11 17.55 -5.73
N PHE A 162 12.86 17.09 -5.86
CA PHE A 162 12.13 17.03 -7.11
C PHE A 162 10.91 17.93 -6.98
N THR A 163 10.94 19.09 -7.62
CA THR A 163 9.90 20.11 -7.47
C THR A 163 9.38 20.59 -8.82
N ASP A 164 8.05 20.69 -8.94
CA ASP A 164 7.35 21.26 -10.09
C ASP A 164 7.66 20.56 -11.42
N ASN A 165 7.80 19.22 -11.40
CA ASN A 165 7.93 18.41 -12.60
C ASN A 165 6.65 17.58 -12.80
N PRO A 166 6.08 17.46 -14.01
CA PRO A 166 4.88 16.63 -14.20
C PRO A 166 5.09 15.18 -13.77
N ILE A 167 6.25 14.60 -14.12
CA ILE A 167 6.71 13.31 -13.62
C ILE A 167 8.06 13.48 -12.93
N HIS A 168 8.24 13.08 -11.67
CA HIS A 168 9.54 13.24 -10.99
C HIS A 168 10.51 12.15 -11.42
N PHE A 169 10.05 10.91 -11.47
CA PHE A 169 10.86 9.77 -11.84
C PHE A 169 10.10 8.80 -12.75
N TYR A 170 10.61 8.57 -13.94
CA TYR A 170 10.10 7.59 -14.89
C TYR A 170 11.13 6.51 -15.14
N ALA A 171 10.74 5.25 -14.95
CA ALA A 171 11.57 4.13 -15.32
C ALA A 171 10.76 2.99 -15.93
N ARG A 172 11.30 2.43 -17.01
CA ARG A 172 10.72 1.27 -17.68
C ARG A 172 11.75 0.22 -18.08
N ASN A 173 11.29 -1.01 -18.20
CA ASN A 173 12.06 -2.06 -18.86
C ASN A 173 12.30 -1.74 -20.33
N MET A 174 13.32 -2.38 -20.91
CA MET A 174 13.55 -2.31 -22.34
C MET A 174 12.37 -2.87 -23.15
N SER A 175 12.09 -2.23 -24.29
CA SER A 175 11.01 -2.62 -25.23
C SER A 175 11.37 -3.79 -26.16
N GLU A 176 12.64 -4.19 -26.33
CA GLU A 176 13.01 -5.32 -27.23
C GLU A 176 13.17 -6.69 -26.54
N PRO A 177 12.71 -7.81 -27.14
CA PRO A 177 12.86 -9.15 -26.58
C PRO A 177 14.34 -9.55 -26.42
N GLY A 178 14.70 -10.07 -25.24
CA GLY A 178 16.06 -10.54 -24.96
C GLY A 178 16.57 -10.02 -23.61
N GLU A 179 17.19 -10.91 -22.86
CA GLU A 179 17.82 -10.63 -21.57
C GLU A 179 18.89 -9.56 -21.73
N LYS A 180 18.61 -8.30 -21.40
CA LYS A 180 19.73 -7.36 -21.17
C LYS A 180 19.69 -6.78 -19.77
N MET A 181 18.65 -6.05 -19.35
CA MET A 181 18.57 -5.54 -17.97
C MET A 181 17.15 -5.20 -17.50
N HIS A 182 16.93 -5.28 -16.18
CA HIS A 182 15.68 -4.98 -15.47
C HIS A 182 15.55 -3.49 -15.10
N VAL A 183 14.38 -3.04 -14.70
CA VAL A 183 14.12 -1.72 -14.11
C VAL A 183 14.19 -1.84 -12.59
N GLY A 184 14.68 -0.81 -11.89
CA GLY A 184 14.74 -0.80 -10.42
C GLY A 184 16.17 -0.86 -9.87
N CYS A 185 16.33 -1.50 -8.71
CA CYS A 185 17.47 -1.30 -7.79
C CYS A 185 17.71 0.19 -7.50
N ASP A 186 16.63 0.93 -7.28
CA ASP A 186 16.63 2.37 -7.07
C ASP A 186 16.32 2.70 -5.63
N THR A 187 17.10 3.61 -5.05
CA THR A 187 16.93 4.03 -3.66
C THR A 187 16.78 5.54 -3.56
N PHE A 188 15.81 5.97 -2.77
CA PHE A 188 15.56 7.36 -2.43
C PHE A 188 15.60 7.48 -0.91
N ASN A 189 16.49 8.32 -0.40
CA ASN A 189 16.66 8.54 1.03
C ASN A 189 16.59 10.04 1.31
N ARG A 190 15.79 10.43 2.31
CA ARG A 190 15.68 11.84 2.77
C ARG A 190 15.42 12.83 1.64
N SER A 191 14.70 12.39 0.62
CA SER A 191 14.42 13.19 -0.57
C SER A 191 13.03 13.81 -0.49
N TYR A 192 12.87 14.94 -1.16
CA TYR A 192 11.66 15.76 -1.16
C TYR A 192 11.04 15.76 -2.56
N PHE A 193 9.71 15.58 -2.62
CA PHE A 193 8.96 15.50 -3.86
C PHE A 193 7.71 16.38 -3.76
N SER A 194 7.66 17.47 -4.52
CA SER A 194 6.50 18.37 -4.52
C SER A 194 6.05 18.84 -5.90
N GLY A 195 4.75 19.08 -6.04
CA GLY A 195 4.19 19.71 -7.23
C GLY A 195 4.07 18.79 -8.45
N ALA A 196 4.14 17.47 -8.28
CA ALA A 196 3.92 16.55 -9.40
C ALA A 196 2.48 16.65 -9.91
N THR A 197 2.33 16.99 -11.19
CA THR A 197 0.99 17.08 -11.83
C THR A 197 0.51 15.74 -12.39
N LYS A 198 1.41 14.77 -12.59
CA LYS A 198 1.07 13.41 -13.08
C LYS A 198 1.51 12.32 -12.12
N ALA A 199 2.80 12.18 -11.85
CA ALA A 199 3.31 11.13 -10.98
C ALA A 199 4.60 11.53 -10.27
N VAL A 200 4.76 11.22 -8.99
CA VAL A 200 6.08 11.32 -8.36
C VAL A 200 6.96 10.19 -8.89
N TRP A 201 6.56 8.94 -8.68
CA TRP A 201 7.26 7.77 -9.20
C TRP A 201 6.38 7.01 -10.19
N LEU A 202 6.96 6.68 -11.34
CA LEU A 202 6.32 5.91 -12.40
C LEU A 202 7.25 4.78 -12.86
N TYR A 203 6.94 3.58 -12.41
CA TYR A 203 7.69 2.36 -12.68
C TYR A 203 6.84 1.37 -13.48
N ILE A 204 7.26 1.05 -14.70
CA ILE A 204 6.49 0.15 -15.58
C ILE A 204 7.39 -1.00 -16.07
N GLU A 205 7.05 -2.22 -15.67
CA GLU A 205 7.55 -3.46 -16.27
C GLU A 205 6.66 -3.86 -17.47
N ASP A 206 7.28 -4.29 -18.57
CA ASP A 206 6.56 -4.69 -19.80
C ASP A 206 6.01 -6.11 -19.65
N GLU A 207 4.69 -6.21 -19.49
CA GLU A 207 3.93 -7.46 -19.28
C GLU A 207 4.13 -8.49 -20.40
N ASN A 208 4.52 -8.06 -21.62
CA ASN A 208 4.60 -8.95 -22.79
C ASN A 208 5.79 -9.91 -22.77
N LYS A 209 6.64 -9.89 -21.73
CA LYS A 209 7.92 -10.62 -21.74
C LYS A 209 8.02 -11.77 -20.76
N GLY A 210 6.97 -12.06 -20.01
CA GLY A 210 6.88 -13.26 -19.15
C GLY A 210 7.97 -13.34 -18.07
N ARG A 211 8.73 -12.27 -17.85
CA ARG A 211 9.65 -12.09 -16.73
C ARG A 211 9.16 -10.92 -15.93
N ASN A 212 8.63 -11.24 -14.77
CA ASN A 212 8.20 -10.30 -13.75
C ASN A 212 9.38 -10.08 -12.79
N GLU A 213 10.48 -9.52 -13.28
CA GLU A 213 11.79 -9.52 -12.61
C GLU A 213 12.32 -8.10 -12.35
N GLY A 214 11.44 -7.13 -12.08
CA GLY A 214 11.86 -5.82 -11.59
C GLY A 214 12.79 -5.91 -10.35
N GLY A 215 13.75 -5.00 -10.29
CA GLY A 215 14.70 -4.82 -9.20
C GLY A 215 14.12 -4.03 -8.02
N GLN A 216 14.85 -4.02 -6.90
CA GLN A 216 14.40 -3.36 -5.66
C GLN A 216 14.05 -1.89 -5.86
N ILE A 217 12.98 -1.42 -5.22
CA ILE A 217 12.74 0.01 -5.08
C ILE A 217 12.67 0.29 -3.58
N ILE A 218 13.48 1.23 -3.10
CA ILE A 218 13.50 1.61 -1.69
C ILE A 218 13.27 3.11 -1.58
N ILE A 219 12.26 3.50 -0.80
CA ILE A 219 11.97 4.88 -0.44
C ILE A 219 12.04 4.96 1.09
N ARG A 220 12.92 5.82 1.62
CA ARG A 220 13.12 5.98 3.07
C ARG A 220 13.17 7.43 3.48
N ASP A 221 12.47 7.74 4.57
CA ASP A 221 12.51 9.04 5.24
C ASP A 221 12.25 10.20 4.26
N CYS A 222 11.38 9.95 3.27
CA CYS A 222 11.09 10.90 2.20
C CYS A 222 9.82 11.67 2.51
N ILE A 223 9.65 12.80 1.83
CA ILE A 223 8.45 13.62 1.89
C ILE A 223 7.90 13.74 0.47
N ALA A 224 6.65 13.36 0.28
CA ALA A 224 5.91 13.66 -0.94
C ALA A 224 4.70 14.51 -0.59
N GLU A 225 4.69 15.76 -1.04
CA GLU A 225 3.60 16.69 -0.73
C GLU A 225 3.10 17.48 -1.93
N ASN A 226 1.85 17.94 -1.86
CA ASN A 226 1.25 18.82 -2.88
C ASN A 226 1.30 18.24 -4.30
N ASN A 227 1.31 16.92 -4.45
CA ASN A 227 1.33 16.25 -5.75
C ASN A 227 -0.11 16.01 -6.22
N ILE A 228 -0.58 16.81 -7.19
CA ILE A 228 -1.92 16.68 -7.77
C ILE A 228 -2.11 15.31 -8.44
N GLY A 229 -1.03 14.75 -8.98
CA GLY A 229 -1.01 13.44 -9.60
C GLY A 229 -1.04 12.27 -8.61
N ALA A 230 -0.55 11.12 -9.06
CA ALA A 230 -0.29 9.99 -8.19
C ALA A 230 1.08 10.13 -7.50
N VAL A 231 1.23 9.59 -6.30
CA VAL A 231 2.56 9.55 -5.68
C VAL A 231 3.34 8.39 -6.27
N PHE A 232 2.82 7.17 -6.24
CA PHE A 232 3.53 6.00 -6.72
C PHE A 232 2.67 5.17 -7.67
N ILE A 233 3.13 5.05 -8.91
CA ILE A 233 2.57 4.13 -9.92
C ILE A 233 3.59 3.03 -10.18
N ALA A 234 3.23 1.78 -9.90
CA ALA A 234 4.03 0.62 -10.26
C ALA A 234 3.20 -0.47 -10.94
N LYS A 235 3.72 -1.04 -12.02
CA LYS A 235 3.03 -2.06 -12.79
C LYS A 235 3.95 -3.18 -13.27
N GLY A 236 3.52 -4.44 -13.14
CA GLY A 236 4.11 -5.59 -13.82
C GLY A 236 5.24 -6.33 -13.08
N PHE A 237 5.51 -6.01 -11.81
CA PHE A 237 6.52 -6.65 -10.96
C PHE A 237 6.04 -7.99 -10.33
N GLY A 238 5.27 -8.80 -11.07
CA GLY A 238 4.40 -9.87 -10.56
C GLY A 238 5.05 -11.00 -9.72
N SER A 239 6.29 -11.44 -9.98
CA SER A 239 6.96 -12.53 -9.24
C SER A 239 8.34 -12.15 -8.72
N GLY A 240 8.68 -10.85 -8.75
CA GLY A 240 10.02 -10.37 -8.45
C GLY A 240 10.47 -10.82 -7.07
N MET A 241 11.69 -11.38 -6.98
CA MET A 241 12.30 -11.77 -5.70
C MET A 241 12.52 -10.57 -4.77
N VAL A 242 12.42 -9.35 -5.30
CA VAL A 242 12.93 -8.13 -4.68
C VAL A 242 11.80 -7.13 -4.42
N PRO A 243 11.65 -6.64 -3.19
CA PRO A 243 10.47 -5.87 -2.80
C PRO A 243 10.52 -4.40 -3.23
N ILE A 244 9.34 -3.80 -3.36
CA ILE A 244 9.14 -2.37 -3.18
C ILE A 244 9.05 -2.10 -1.67
N ILE A 245 9.93 -1.27 -1.13
CA ILE A 245 10.00 -0.91 0.28
C ILE A 245 9.77 0.59 0.41
N ILE A 246 8.74 0.96 1.15
CA ILE A 246 8.41 2.34 1.51
C ILE A 246 8.45 2.41 3.03
N GLU A 247 9.38 3.18 3.58
CA GLU A 247 9.60 3.31 5.02
C GLU A 247 9.61 4.79 5.39
N ASN A 248 8.75 5.20 6.32
CA ASN A 248 8.65 6.58 6.82
C ASN A 248 8.45 7.61 5.69
N LEU A 249 7.48 7.37 4.80
CA LEU A 249 7.10 8.34 3.76
C LEU A 249 6.04 9.29 4.32
N TRP A 250 6.36 10.58 4.39
CA TRP A 250 5.36 11.60 4.68
C TRP A 250 4.54 11.88 3.42
N LEU A 251 3.21 11.82 3.56
CA LEU A 251 2.25 12.08 2.49
C LEU A 251 1.32 13.22 2.92
N GLU A 252 1.34 14.34 2.18
CA GLU A 252 0.50 15.50 2.50
C GLU A 252 0.00 16.20 1.23
N GLY A 253 -1.29 16.50 1.13
CA GLY A 253 -1.83 17.25 -0.01
C GLY A 253 -1.68 16.56 -1.37
N ASN A 254 -1.51 15.24 -1.38
CA ASN A 254 -1.41 14.43 -2.60
C ASN A 254 -2.79 14.01 -3.11
N SER A 255 -2.91 13.80 -4.43
CA SER A 255 -4.09 13.20 -5.10
C SER A 255 -5.43 13.84 -4.67
N LYS A 256 -5.71 15.03 -5.21
CA LYS A 256 -6.89 15.83 -4.81
C LYS A 256 -8.21 15.09 -5.00
N PHE A 257 -9.12 15.22 -4.03
CA PHE A 257 -10.49 14.74 -4.16
C PHE A 257 -11.38 15.77 -4.88
N PRO A 258 -12.30 15.35 -5.78
CA PRO A 258 -12.46 13.99 -6.29
C PRO A 258 -11.26 13.58 -7.15
N MET A 259 -10.83 12.31 -7.03
CA MET A 259 -9.68 11.79 -7.78
C MET A 259 -9.85 12.04 -9.29
N THR A 260 -8.94 12.83 -9.87
CA THR A 260 -8.94 13.14 -11.30
C THR A 260 -8.21 12.08 -12.10
N ASP A 261 -8.63 11.87 -13.35
CA ASP A 261 -7.84 11.08 -14.30
C ASP A 261 -6.55 11.84 -14.62
N ILE A 262 -5.43 11.14 -14.57
CA ILE A 262 -4.13 11.61 -15.04
C ILE A 262 -3.76 10.84 -16.30
N ASP A 263 -3.34 11.56 -17.34
CA ASP A 263 -2.88 10.98 -18.60
C ASP A 263 -1.34 10.91 -18.60
N ILE A 264 -0.85 9.68 -18.64
CA ILE A 264 0.55 9.35 -18.73
C ILE A 264 0.76 8.57 -20.03
N TYR A 265 1.34 9.25 -21.02
CA TYR A 265 1.66 8.65 -22.31
C TYR A 265 0.48 7.96 -23.02
N GLY A 266 -0.74 8.49 -22.86
CA GLY A 266 -1.97 7.95 -23.43
C GLY A 266 -2.68 6.92 -22.54
N THR A 267 -2.05 6.47 -21.46
CA THR A 267 -2.68 5.62 -20.44
C THR A 267 -3.26 6.50 -19.34
N LYS A 268 -4.54 6.29 -19.03
CA LYS A 268 -5.24 7.01 -17.97
C LYS A 268 -5.13 6.24 -16.66
N TYR A 269 -4.71 6.93 -15.61
CA TYR A 269 -4.73 6.43 -14.24
C TYR A 269 -5.63 7.32 -13.38
N LYS A 270 -6.14 6.80 -12.26
CA LYS A 270 -6.72 7.64 -11.22
C LYS A 270 -5.61 8.21 -10.35
N GLY A 271 -5.61 9.51 -10.08
CA GLY A 271 -4.70 10.11 -9.12
C GLY A 271 -4.89 9.48 -7.74
N ARG A 272 -3.86 8.81 -7.23
CA ARG A 272 -3.82 8.09 -5.94
C ARG A 272 -2.42 8.19 -5.33
N GLU A 273 -2.31 8.11 -4.01
CA GLU A 273 -0.99 7.99 -3.37
C GLU A 273 -0.27 6.74 -3.85
N PHE A 274 -0.95 5.61 -3.85
CA PHE A 274 -0.41 4.37 -4.39
C PHE A 274 -1.36 3.81 -5.44
N HIS A 275 -0.86 3.53 -6.62
CA HIS A 275 -1.56 2.82 -7.68
C HIS A 275 -0.63 1.72 -8.18
N ILE A 276 -0.84 0.51 -7.68
CA ILE A 276 0.09 -0.60 -7.84
C ILE A 276 -0.65 -1.80 -8.41
N GLU A 277 -0.16 -2.30 -9.54
CA GLU A 277 -0.77 -3.41 -10.30
C GLU A 277 0.28 -4.49 -10.56
N ASP A 278 -0.08 -5.77 -10.37
CA ASP A 278 0.80 -6.90 -10.69
C ASP A 278 2.16 -6.83 -9.99
N VAL A 279 2.21 -6.61 -8.67
CA VAL A 279 3.48 -6.49 -7.93
C VAL A 279 3.58 -7.53 -6.82
N GLY A 280 4.55 -8.42 -6.95
CA GLY A 280 4.65 -9.63 -6.12
C GLY A 280 5.12 -9.42 -4.69
N ARG A 281 5.74 -8.29 -4.32
CA ARG A 281 6.24 -7.99 -2.96
C ARG A 281 6.32 -6.49 -2.67
N ILE A 282 5.49 -6.00 -1.75
CA ILE A 282 5.48 -4.60 -1.30
C ILE A 282 5.48 -4.57 0.23
N LYS A 283 6.30 -3.71 0.81
CA LYS A 283 6.28 -3.36 2.23
C LYS A 283 6.10 -1.85 2.35
N ILE A 284 5.07 -1.43 3.07
CA ILE A 284 4.84 -0.05 3.46
C ILE A 284 4.90 0.00 4.99
N GLU A 285 5.80 0.81 5.54
CA GLU A 285 6.00 0.92 6.97
C GLU A 285 6.09 2.37 7.44
N GLY A 286 5.52 2.67 8.62
CA GLY A 286 5.68 3.97 9.28
C GLY A 286 5.10 5.14 8.48
N THR A 287 4.12 4.86 7.61
CA THR A 287 3.60 5.81 6.62
C THR A 287 2.12 6.08 6.89
N TYR A 288 1.69 7.32 6.71
CA TYR A 288 0.27 7.66 6.70
C TYR A 288 -0.30 7.39 5.30
N ILE A 289 -1.36 6.58 5.19
CA ILE A 289 -1.95 6.14 3.92
C ILE A 289 -3.42 6.58 3.86
N HIS A 290 -3.81 7.23 2.77
CA HIS A 290 -5.17 7.66 2.49
C HIS A 290 -5.79 7.00 1.25
N SER A 291 -5.17 7.19 0.09
CA SER A 291 -5.78 6.88 -1.22
C SER A 291 -4.92 5.90 -2.00
N SER A 292 -5.18 4.61 -1.81
CA SER A 292 -4.37 3.56 -2.41
C SER A 292 -5.20 2.60 -3.24
N TYR A 293 -4.59 2.06 -4.26
CA TYR A 293 -5.14 1.01 -5.12
C TYR A 293 -4.06 -0.04 -5.34
N PHE A 294 -4.39 -1.28 -5.01
CA PHE A 294 -3.54 -2.44 -5.19
C PHE A 294 -4.31 -3.52 -5.98
N GLU A 295 -3.77 -3.95 -7.11
CA GLU A 295 -4.35 -5.00 -7.93
C GLU A 295 -3.32 -6.10 -8.19
N ARG A 296 -3.72 -7.37 -8.07
CA ARG A 296 -2.83 -8.55 -8.24
C ARG A 296 -1.46 -8.37 -7.56
N SER A 297 -1.46 -7.88 -6.31
CA SER A 297 -0.25 -7.44 -5.62
C SER A 297 -0.16 -7.95 -4.18
N ASN A 298 1.04 -8.30 -3.72
CA ASN A 298 1.27 -8.72 -2.33
C ASN A 298 1.80 -7.57 -1.48
N VAL A 299 1.00 -7.07 -0.56
CA VAL A 299 1.26 -5.86 0.23
C VAL A 299 1.32 -6.18 1.72
N SER A 300 2.40 -5.78 2.37
CA SER A 300 2.52 -5.70 3.83
C SER A 300 2.45 -4.24 4.27
N ILE A 301 1.47 -3.87 5.08
CA ILE A 301 1.33 -2.55 5.71
C ILE A 301 1.63 -2.69 7.21
N ILE A 302 2.66 -2.01 7.69
CA ILE A 302 3.22 -2.23 9.03
C ILE A 302 3.39 -0.90 9.76
N ASN A 303 2.90 -0.75 11.00
CA ASN A 303 3.05 0.48 11.77
C ASN A 303 2.57 1.75 11.02
N CYS A 304 1.52 1.64 10.20
CA CYS A 304 0.97 2.74 9.42
C CYS A 304 -0.30 3.31 10.05
N GLU A 305 -0.59 4.59 9.76
CA GLU A 305 -1.93 5.16 9.91
C GLU A 305 -2.65 5.01 8.58
N ILE A 306 -3.86 4.47 8.57
CA ILE A 306 -4.70 4.37 7.35
C ILE A 306 -5.95 5.19 7.59
N SER A 307 -6.27 6.15 6.72
CA SER A 307 -7.40 7.04 6.94
C SER A 307 -8.16 7.42 5.70
N ASP A 308 -9.49 7.37 5.82
CA ASP A 308 -10.41 7.75 4.77
C ASP A 308 -10.71 9.26 4.77
N SER A 309 -10.18 10.02 5.75
CA SER A 309 -10.55 11.43 5.95
C SER A 309 -9.71 12.38 5.09
N TYR A 310 -10.11 12.56 3.84
CA TYR A 310 -10.09 13.92 3.31
C TYR A 310 -11.33 14.61 3.88
N GLN A 311 -11.14 15.55 4.82
CA GLN A 311 -12.24 16.40 5.30
C GLN A 311 -12.69 17.33 4.18
N ASP A 312 -13.58 16.86 3.31
CA ASP A 312 -14.43 17.74 2.52
C ASP A 312 -15.85 17.67 3.07
N GLN A 313 -16.18 18.62 3.95
CA GLN A 313 -17.49 18.72 4.63
C GLN A 313 -18.67 18.87 3.65
N ALA A 314 -18.42 19.06 2.35
CA ALA A 314 -19.44 19.36 1.36
C ALA A 314 -20.02 18.13 0.63
N TYR A 315 -19.35 16.98 0.62
CA TYR A 315 -19.77 15.82 -0.18
C TYR A 315 -19.73 14.52 0.62
N ASN A 316 -20.91 14.07 1.08
CA ASN A 316 -21.17 12.75 1.68
C ASN A 316 -20.96 11.59 0.67
N ARG A 317 -19.82 11.52 -0.03
CA ARG A 317 -19.42 10.39 -0.90
C ARG A 317 -17.97 10.02 -0.62
N TYR A 318 -17.83 9.02 0.22
CA TYR A 318 -16.59 8.47 0.74
C TYR A 318 -16.00 7.45 -0.27
N ASN A 319 -14.99 7.87 -1.03
CA ASN A 319 -14.21 7.01 -1.95
C ASN A 319 -12.68 7.11 -1.68
N SER A 320 -12.29 7.77 -0.60
CA SER A 320 -10.92 7.86 -0.09
C SER A 320 -10.67 6.69 0.84
N GLY A 321 -9.88 5.71 0.42
CA GLY A 321 -9.49 4.56 1.24
C GLY A 321 -8.53 3.63 0.46
N VAL A 322 -8.03 2.59 1.13
CA VAL A 322 -7.23 1.54 0.49
C VAL A 322 -8.15 0.57 -0.25
N GLN A 323 -8.04 0.55 -1.59
CA GLN A 323 -8.78 -0.35 -2.48
C GLN A 323 -7.88 -1.51 -2.91
N ILE A 324 -8.42 -2.73 -2.86
CA ILE A 324 -7.73 -3.94 -3.30
C ILE A 324 -8.63 -4.73 -4.23
N GLU A 325 -8.12 -5.07 -5.40
CA GLU A 325 -8.85 -5.82 -6.42
C GLU A 325 -8.10 -7.12 -6.82
N ASN A 326 -8.87 -8.20 -7.05
CA ASN A 326 -8.46 -9.48 -7.68
C ASN A 326 -7.81 -10.59 -6.80
N VAL A 327 -7.93 -11.85 -7.27
CA VAL A 327 -7.77 -13.13 -6.54
C VAL A 327 -6.34 -13.57 -6.21
N GLU A 328 -5.34 -12.82 -6.66
CA GLU A 328 -3.92 -13.17 -6.47
C GLU A 328 -3.19 -12.22 -5.52
N SER A 329 -3.88 -11.21 -4.98
CA SER A 329 -3.33 -10.26 -4.02
C SER A 329 -3.32 -10.83 -2.60
N ASN A 330 -2.18 -10.75 -1.90
CA ASN A 330 -2.11 -10.98 -0.44
C ASN A 330 -1.96 -9.65 0.29
N LEU A 331 -2.82 -9.38 1.29
CA LEU A 331 -2.68 -8.21 2.16
C LEU A 331 -2.38 -8.66 3.60
N VAL A 332 -1.31 -8.10 4.17
CA VAL A 332 -0.95 -8.25 5.58
C VAL A 332 -0.94 -6.86 6.21
N ILE A 333 -1.73 -6.66 7.27
CA ILE A 333 -1.72 -5.43 8.08
C ILE A 333 -1.26 -5.79 9.49
N GLU A 334 -0.18 -5.18 9.95
CA GLU A 334 0.44 -5.43 11.25
C GLU A 334 0.65 -4.11 12.01
N ASN A 335 0.27 -4.06 13.29
CA ASN A 335 0.48 -2.91 14.19
C ASN A 335 0.08 -1.53 13.61
N SER A 336 -0.87 -1.52 12.67
CA SER A 336 -1.37 -0.30 12.02
C SER A 336 -2.71 0.09 12.63
N PHE A 337 -3.13 1.35 12.48
CA PHE A 337 -4.43 1.80 12.97
C PHE A 337 -5.22 2.51 11.88
N THR A 338 -6.56 2.44 11.97
CA THR A 338 -7.46 3.08 11.01
C THR A 338 -8.18 4.27 11.65
N ARG A 339 -8.16 5.43 11.00
CA ARG A 339 -8.87 6.64 11.45
C ARG A 339 -10.08 6.88 10.56
N SER A 340 -11.25 6.51 11.09
CA SER A 340 -12.62 6.65 10.51
C SER A 340 -12.88 5.99 9.15
N GLY A 341 -13.79 5.01 9.11
CA GLY A 341 -14.84 4.93 8.06
C GLY A 341 -14.58 4.28 6.68
N TRP A 342 -14.23 2.99 6.66
CA TRP A 342 -14.37 2.02 5.54
C TRP A 342 -13.50 2.15 4.28
N GLY A 343 -12.60 1.18 4.11
CA GLY A 343 -12.11 0.71 2.80
C GLY A 343 -13.12 -0.21 2.10
N GLN A 344 -13.31 -0.01 0.79
CA GLN A 344 -14.16 -0.88 -0.05
C GLN A 344 -13.30 -2.04 -0.59
N ILE A 345 -13.60 -3.27 -0.18
CA ILE A 345 -12.94 -4.51 -0.64
C ILE A 345 -13.87 -5.21 -1.63
N ASP A 346 -13.46 -5.31 -2.91
CA ASP A 346 -14.20 -6.05 -3.93
C ASP A 346 -13.85 -7.55 -3.86
N ASN A 347 -14.85 -8.39 -3.60
CA ASN A 347 -14.67 -9.70 -2.94
C ASN A 347 -14.75 -10.90 -3.88
N SER A 348 -13.88 -10.95 -4.88
CA SER A 348 -13.64 -12.19 -5.64
C SER A 348 -12.60 -13.16 -5.00
N GLN A 349 -12.26 -13.02 -3.70
CA GLN A 349 -11.31 -13.84 -2.84
C GLN A 349 -9.81 -13.50 -3.06
N PRO A 350 -8.74 -13.89 -2.28
CA PRO A 350 -8.50 -14.97 -1.27
C PRO A 350 -8.11 -14.42 0.17
N PRO A 351 -7.41 -15.13 1.11
CA PRO A 351 -7.50 -14.87 2.56
C PRO A 351 -6.74 -13.63 3.03
N LEU A 352 -7.49 -12.68 3.60
CA LEU A 352 -6.95 -11.61 4.42
C LEU A 352 -6.35 -12.21 5.71
N THR A 353 -5.10 -11.90 6.03
CA THR A 353 -4.48 -12.26 7.32
C THR A 353 -4.15 -10.98 8.08
N VAL A 354 -5.01 -10.61 9.02
CA VAL A 354 -4.77 -9.51 9.97
C VAL A 354 -4.11 -10.07 11.24
N LYS A 355 -2.95 -9.56 11.64
CA LYS A 355 -2.26 -9.98 12.88
C LYS A 355 -1.98 -8.75 13.75
N ASN A 356 -2.37 -8.81 15.02
CA ASN A 356 -2.10 -7.78 16.03
C ASN A 356 -2.55 -6.36 15.61
N HIS A 357 -3.83 -6.22 15.22
CA HIS A 357 -4.43 -4.90 15.05
C HIS A 357 -4.91 -4.41 16.42
N MET A 358 -4.34 -3.31 16.93
CA MET A 358 -4.92 -2.61 18.08
C MET A 358 -6.00 -1.67 17.56
N PHE A 359 -7.27 -2.02 17.81
CA PHE A 359 -8.31 -0.99 17.85
C PHE A 359 -8.10 -0.23 19.16
N GLU A 360 -7.63 1.02 19.11
CA GLU A 360 -7.93 1.93 20.22
C GLU A 360 -9.46 2.08 20.34
N PRO A 361 -9.99 2.38 21.54
CA PRO A 361 -11.44 2.48 21.75
C PRO A 361 -12.01 3.48 20.75
N VAL A 362 -12.74 2.95 19.78
CA VAL A 362 -13.46 3.75 18.81
C VAL A 362 -14.55 4.47 19.59
N TYR A 363 -14.37 5.77 19.83
CA TYR A 363 -15.47 6.64 20.21
C TYR A 363 -16.37 6.79 18.97
N VAL A 364 -17.35 5.90 18.85
CA VAL A 364 -18.37 5.97 17.80
C VAL A 364 -19.38 7.03 18.23
N THR A 365 -19.14 8.31 17.92
CA THR A 365 -20.22 9.30 18.01
C THR A 365 -21.08 9.22 16.76
N GLY A 366 -22.15 8.42 16.83
CA GLY A 366 -23.22 8.38 15.82
C GLY A 366 -22.83 7.67 14.51
N GLY A 367 -22.97 6.34 14.48
CA GLY A 367 -22.90 5.57 13.24
C GLY A 367 -22.85 4.06 13.49
N SER A 368 -23.47 3.27 12.61
CA SER A 368 -23.46 1.81 12.65
C SER A 368 -22.10 1.25 12.19
N LEU A 369 -21.54 0.26 12.89
CA LEU A 369 -20.40 -0.53 12.41
C LEU A 369 -20.92 -1.65 11.50
N GLY A 370 -21.04 -1.41 10.19
CA GLY A 370 -21.62 -2.37 9.25
C GLY A 370 -20.63 -2.90 8.23
N PHE A 371 -20.38 -4.22 8.21
CA PHE A 371 -19.72 -4.89 7.08
C PHE A 371 -20.71 -5.10 5.92
N TYR A 372 -20.52 -4.39 4.81
CA TYR A 372 -21.42 -4.45 3.65
C TYR A 372 -20.82 -5.25 2.49
N SER A 373 -21.62 -6.17 1.94
CA SER A 373 -21.40 -6.79 0.63
C SER A 373 -22.29 -6.07 -0.41
N SER A 374 -21.74 -5.80 -1.59
CA SER A 374 -22.53 -5.36 -2.75
C SER A 374 -22.32 -6.34 -3.90
N GLN A 375 -23.33 -7.15 -4.20
CA GLN A 375 -23.42 -7.92 -5.43
C GLN A 375 -24.30 -7.17 -6.45
N PRO A 376 -23.89 -7.06 -7.72
CA PRO A 376 -24.80 -6.98 -8.84
C PRO A 376 -24.79 -8.28 -9.67
N ASN A 377 -25.91 -9.00 -9.60
CA ASN A 377 -26.50 -9.92 -10.58
C ASN A 377 -25.74 -11.16 -11.10
N ASN A 378 -26.33 -12.32 -10.77
CA ASN A 378 -26.51 -13.56 -11.57
C ASN A 378 -25.27 -14.28 -12.14
N ILE A 379 -24.96 -15.47 -11.59
CA ILE A 379 -25.07 -16.80 -12.24
C ILE A 379 -24.74 -17.92 -11.22
N PRO A 380 -25.53 -19.00 -11.10
CA PRO A 380 -25.35 -20.04 -10.09
C PRO A 380 -24.40 -21.16 -10.55
N PHE A 381 -23.60 -21.70 -9.62
CA PHE A 381 -22.95 -23.00 -9.79
C PHE A 381 -23.21 -23.86 -8.56
N TYR A 382 -24.08 -24.87 -8.71
CA TYR A 382 -24.38 -25.87 -7.69
C TYR A 382 -23.60 -27.17 -7.96
N PRO A 383 -22.93 -27.75 -6.95
CA PRO A 383 -22.77 -29.19 -6.82
C PRO A 383 -23.84 -29.75 -5.88
N LYS A 384 -24.46 -30.84 -6.34
CA LYS A 384 -25.70 -31.45 -5.87
C LYS A 384 -25.63 -32.20 -4.52
N ASN A 385 -24.68 -31.92 -3.61
CA ASN A 385 -24.55 -32.58 -2.28
C ASN A 385 -23.53 -31.90 -1.34
N ALA A 386 -23.50 -30.56 -1.24
CA ALA A 386 -22.54 -29.88 -0.37
C ALA A 386 -23.12 -29.55 1.02
N LYS A 387 -22.66 -30.28 2.05
CA LYS A 387 -22.72 -29.83 3.45
C LYS A 387 -21.84 -28.58 3.59
N ILE A 388 -22.41 -27.44 3.95
CA ILE A 388 -21.63 -26.33 4.50
C ILE A 388 -21.50 -26.59 6.00
N VAL A 389 -20.39 -27.20 6.42
CA VAL A 389 -20.00 -27.22 7.83
C VAL A 389 -19.13 -26.00 8.05
N ILE A 390 -19.65 -24.98 8.73
CA ILE A 390 -18.84 -23.88 9.24
C ILE A 390 -18.12 -24.41 10.50
N ASN A 391 -17.03 -25.14 10.31
CA ASN A 391 -16.22 -25.67 11.40
C ASN A 391 -15.15 -24.63 11.75
N ASN A 392 -15.44 -23.71 12.67
CA ASN A 392 -14.57 -22.55 12.90
C ASN A 392 -13.76 -22.66 14.21
N ASN A 393 -12.44 -22.54 14.07
CA ASN A 393 -11.60 -21.83 15.04
C ASN A 393 -11.96 -20.34 14.92
N MET A 394 -12.20 -19.65 16.03
CA MET A 394 -12.70 -18.28 16.07
C MET A 394 -11.77 -17.18 15.51
N ASP A 395 -10.68 -17.54 14.83
CA ASP A 395 -9.77 -16.60 14.18
C ASP A 395 -10.27 -16.11 12.79
N SER A 396 -11.42 -16.60 12.29
CA SER A 396 -11.95 -16.29 10.95
C SER A 396 -13.37 -15.68 10.93
N LEU A 397 -13.77 -15.04 12.02
CA LEU A 397 -15.13 -14.47 12.16
C LEU A 397 -15.23 -13.11 11.44
N ASP A 398 -15.17 -13.14 10.11
CA ASP A 398 -15.03 -11.92 9.28
C ASP A 398 -16.23 -11.66 8.35
N LYS A 399 -17.41 -12.18 8.69
CA LYS A 399 -18.65 -11.81 8.00
C LYS A 399 -19.78 -11.70 9.03
N SER A 400 -20.38 -10.51 9.10
CA SER A 400 -21.65 -10.20 9.79
C SER A 400 -21.66 -10.25 11.32
N ILE A 401 -20.89 -9.37 11.96
CA ILE A 401 -21.24 -8.84 13.28
C ILE A 401 -21.33 -7.32 13.16
N SER A 402 -22.52 -6.75 13.32
CA SER A 402 -22.69 -5.30 13.50
C SER A 402 -23.25 -5.02 14.89
N PHE A 403 -22.63 -4.08 15.59
CA PHE A 403 -23.09 -3.56 16.86
C PHE A 403 -23.90 -2.28 16.61
N GLU A 404 -25.11 -2.22 17.16
CA GLU A 404 -25.92 -1.01 17.17
C GLU A 404 -26.00 -0.48 18.60
N ASN A 405 -25.63 0.80 18.77
CA ASN A 405 -25.59 1.60 20.00
C ASN A 405 -24.38 1.37 20.93
N ASP A 406 -23.92 2.45 21.57
CA ASP A 406 -22.72 2.63 22.42
C ASP A 406 -22.75 1.87 23.76
N SER A 407 -23.34 0.69 23.75
CA SER A 407 -23.81 -0.01 24.94
C SER A 407 -22.90 -1.14 25.40
N VAL A 408 -21.99 -1.63 24.54
CA VAL A 408 -21.16 -2.82 24.80
C VAL A 408 -19.75 -2.67 24.22
N ILE A 409 -18.75 -3.23 24.91
CA ILE A 409 -17.39 -3.45 24.40
C ILE A 409 -17.19 -4.95 24.16
N ALA A 410 -16.64 -5.33 23.01
CA ALA A 410 -16.28 -6.71 22.70
C ALA A 410 -14.75 -6.89 22.67
N SER A 411 -14.26 -8.03 23.17
CA SER A 411 -12.83 -8.38 23.16
C SER A 411 -12.62 -9.87 22.92
N LEU A 412 -11.57 -10.23 22.18
CA LEU A 412 -11.17 -11.62 22.00
C LEU A 412 -10.39 -12.08 23.23
N VAL A 413 -10.81 -13.19 23.84
CA VAL A 413 -10.21 -13.71 25.07
C VAL A 413 -9.88 -15.19 24.95
N ASP A 414 -8.77 -15.60 25.57
CA ASP A 414 -8.50 -17.00 25.85
C ASP A 414 -9.16 -17.36 27.20
N ASP A 415 -10.11 -18.29 27.21
CA ASP A 415 -10.79 -18.72 28.44
C ASP A 415 -9.97 -19.77 29.21
N GLY A 416 -8.87 -20.29 28.66
CA GLY A 416 -7.99 -21.30 29.28
C GLY A 416 -8.64 -22.67 29.54
N VAL A 417 -9.96 -22.77 29.36
CA VAL A 417 -10.80 -23.95 29.57
C VAL A 417 -11.23 -24.56 28.23
N MET A 418 -11.34 -23.74 27.18
CA MET A 418 -11.70 -24.17 25.82
C MET A 418 -10.43 -24.29 24.98
N LYS A 419 -10.35 -25.27 24.07
CA LYS A 419 -9.28 -25.31 23.04
C LYS A 419 -9.37 -24.14 22.03
N LYS A 420 -10.49 -23.39 22.03
CA LYS A 420 -10.80 -22.29 21.11
C LYS A 420 -10.96 -20.97 21.89
N LYS A 421 -10.50 -19.86 21.30
CA LYS A 421 -10.70 -18.49 21.83
C LYS A 421 -12.19 -18.15 21.91
N ALA A 422 -12.63 -17.27 22.81
CA ALA A 422 -14.03 -16.78 22.88
C ALA A 422 -14.11 -15.26 22.67
N ILE A 423 -15.30 -14.76 22.35
CA ILE A 423 -15.57 -13.31 22.35
C ILE A 423 -16.24 -12.94 23.67
N GLU A 424 -15.58 -12.11 24.48
CA GLU A 424 -16.15 -11.50 25.68
C GLU A 424 -16.82 -10.17 25.36
N PHE A 425 -18.03 -9.99 25.86
CA PHE A 425 -18.81 -8.77 25.76
C PHE A 425 -19.01 -8.18 27.15
N GLU A 426 -18.81 -6.88 27.30
CA GLU A 426 -19.05 -6.11 28.53
C GLU A 426 -20.06 -4.99 28.27
N VAL A 427 -21.17 -4.98 29.01
CA VAL A 427 -22.17 -3.92 28.96
C VAL A 427 -21.60 -2.66 29.61
N ILE A 428 -21.56 -1.52 28.92
CA ILE A 428 -20.96 -0.27 29.42
C ILE A 428 -22.00 0.79 29.81
N GLN A 429 -23.28 0.57 29.52
CA GLN A 429 -24.40 1.43 29.91
C GLN A 429 -25.58 0.59 30.42
N ASP A 430 -26.27 1.08 31.47
CA ASP A 430 -27.47 0.41 32.00
C ASP A 430 -28.58 0.36 30.95
N GLY A 431 -29.21 -0.80 30.77
CA GLY A 431 -30.20 -1.00 29.71
C GLY A 431 -29.60 -1.02 28.31
N GLY A 432 -28.27 -1.14 28.21
CA GLY A 432 -27.53 -1.16 26.97
C GLY A 432 -27.96 -2.31 26.06
N ILE A 433 -28.19 -1.97 24.79
CA ILE A 433 -28.56 -2.93 23.74
C ILE A 433 -27.25 -3.49 23.18
N CYS A 434 -26.92 -4.75 23.47
CA CYS A 434 -26.05 -5.48 22.55
C CYS A 434 -26.93 -5.92 21.40
N TYR A 435 -26.63 -5.51 20.17
CA TYR A 435 -27.19 -6.10 18.97
C TYR A 435 -26.07 -6.89 18.30
N LEU A 436 -26.24 -8.20 18.16
CA LEU A 436 -25.35 -9.04 17.33
C LEU A 436 -26.15 -9.44 16.09
N SER A 437 -26.04 -8.61 15.06
CA SER A 437 -26.70 -8.79 13.76
C SER A 437 -25.95 -9.78 12.89
N LEU A 438 -26.65 -10.82 12.42
CA LEU A 438 -26.16 -11.79 11.42
C LEU A 438 -26.48 -11.40 9.95
N MET A 439 -26.88 -10.15 9.66
CA MET A 439 -28.09 -9.93 8.83
C MET A 439 -27.95 -9.69 7.32
N ASN A 440 -26.78 -9.54 6.73
CA ASN A 440 -26.71 -9.36 5.26
C ASN A 440 -26.70 -10.67 4.46
N SER A 441 -26.44 -11.82 5.08
CA SER A 441 -26.22 -13.10 4.37
C SER A 441 -27.48 -13.96 4.16
N LEU A 442 -28.58 -13.69 4.88
CA LEU A 442 -29.77 -14.57 4.86
C LEU A 442 -30.73 -14.31 3.71
N LYS A 443 -30.62 -13.17 3.02
CA LYS A 443 -31.50 -12.80 1.90
C LYS A 443 -31.44 -13.82 0.76
N GLU A 444 -30.25 -14.37 0.51
CA GLU A 444 -30.02 -15.40 -0.52
C GLU A 444 -30.53 -16.79 -0.09
N GLU A 445 -30.78 -16.98 1.20
CA GLU A 445 -31.22 -18.23 1.80
C GLU A 445 -32.74 -18.27 2.09
N VAL A 446 -33.48 -17.26 1.64
CA VAL A 446 -34.94 -17.21 1.69
C VAL A 446 -35.52 -18.42 0.95
N GLY A 447 -36.24 -19.26 1.69
CA GLY A 447 -36.78 -20.53 1.17
C GLY A 447 -36.21 -21.77 1.86
N LYS A 448 -35.16 -21.63 2.67
CA LYS A 448 -34.49 -22.71 3.42
C LYS A 448 -34.86 -22.72 4.90
N TYR A 449 -34.45 -23.77 5.60
CA TYR A 449 -34.49 -23.91 7.06
C TYR A 449 -33.09 -23.65 7.64
N ALA A 450 -32.99 -22.86 8.71
CA ALA A 450 -31.74 -22.57 9.39
C ALA A 450 -31.68 -23.27 10.75
N VAL A 451 -30.51 -23.80 11.11
CA VAL A 451 -30.16 -24.25 12.45
C VAL A 451 -28.98 -23.43 12.95
N ILE A 452 -29.14 -22.80 14.11
CA ILE A 452 -28.13 -21.97 14.76
C ILE A 452 -27.72 -22.63 16.07
N THR A 453 -26.42 -22.71 16.30
CA THR A 453 -25.87 -23.19 17.58
C THR A 453 -24.76 -22.31 18.07
N PHE A 454 -24.63 -22.17 19.37
CA PHE A 454 -23.51 -21.47 20.00
C PHE A 454 -23.39 -21.89 21.46
N ASN A 455 -22.22 -21.66 22.02
CA ASN A 455 -21.93 -21.78 23.43
C ASN A 455 -21.86 -20.39 24.05
N ILE A 456 -22.43 -20.23 25.25
CA ILE A 456 -22.39 -18.97 25.99
C ILE A 456 -22.16 -19.18 27.47
N LYS A 457 -21.39 -18.27 28.08
CA LYS A 457 -21.05 -18.27 29.51
C LYS A 457 -21.18 -16.87 30.07
N ALA A 458 -22.03 -16.69 31.09
CA ALA A 458 -22.02 -15.46 31.87
C ALA A 458 -20.76 -15.43 32.75
N MET A 459 -20.05 -14.32 32.73
CA MET A 459 -18.81 -14.13 33.51
C MET A 459 -19.09 -13.58 34.90
N ASN A 460 -20.17 -12.83 35.06
CA ASN A 460 -20.72 -12.41 36.34
C ASN A 460 -22.23 -12.68 36.41
N SER A 461 -22.75 -12.87 37.62
CA SER A 461 -24.16 -13.22 37.83
C SER A 461 -25.00 -11.95 37.91
N HIS A 462 -26.16 -11.93 37.25
CA HIS A 462 -27.15 -10.89 37.45
C HIS A 462 -28.57 -11.48 37.46
N PRO A 463 -29.42 -11.19 38.47
CA PRO A 463 -30.72 -11.85 38.65
C PRO A 463 -31.71 -11.61 37.50
N ASN A 464 -31.51 -10.51 36.75
CA ASN A 464 -32.36 -10.11 35.63
C ASN A 464 -31.68 -10.26 34.26
N ALA A 465 -30.42 -10.70 34.17
CA ALA A 465 -29.76 -10.84 32.88
C ALA A 465 -30.42 -11.95 32.05
N LYS A 466 -31.03 -11.52 30.94
CA LYS A 466 -31.62 -12.40 29.94
C LYS A 466 -30.97 -12.09 28.60
N LEU A 467 -30.43 -13.13 27.97
CA LEU A 467 -30.12 -13.06 26.57
C LEU A 467 -31.36 -13.50 25.81
N LYS A 468 -31.94 -12.59 25.07
CA LYS A 468 -33.05 -12.85 24.17
C LYS A 468 -32.50 -12.99 22.77
N LEU A 469 -32.94 -14.01 22.06
CA LEU A 469 -32.71 -14.05 20.63
C LEU A 469 -33.94 -13.38 20.02
N THR A 470 -33.76 -12.16 19.53
CA THR A 470 -34.85 -11.35 18.99
C THR A 470 -34.77 -11.31 17.48
N SER A 471 -35.93 -11.21 16.87
CA SER A 471 -36.05 -10.63 15.55
C SER A 471 -36.66 -9.23 15.71
N GLY A 472 -36.55 -8.33 14.74
CA GLY A 472 -36.91 -6.90 14.90
C GLY A 472 -38.32 -6.58 15.43
N SER A 473 -39.21 -7.57 15.58
CA SER A 473 -40.57 -7.43 16.12
C SER A 473 -40.97 -8.47 17.20
N GLY A 474 -40.04 -9.27 17.77
CA GLY A 474 -40.36 -10.16 18.90
C GLY A 474 -39.26 -11.11 19.41
N ASP A 475 -39.48 -11.66 20.62
CA ASP A 475 -38.58 -12.61 21.30
C ASP A 475 -38.77 -14.04 20.76
N MET A 476 -37.74 -14.64 20.16
CA MET A 476 -37.77 -16.03 19.67
C MET A 476 -37.25 -17.06 20.68
N GLY A 477 -36.49 -16.60 21.67
CA GLY A 477 -35.98 -17.43 22.75
C GLY A 477 -35.40 -16.58 23.86
N ILE A 478 -35.59 -16.99 25.12
CA ILE A 478 -35.07 -16.30 26.29
C ILE A 478 -34.14 -17.23 27.05
N LEU A 479 -32.86 -16.87 27.10
CA LEU A 479 -31.80 -17.54 27.82
C LEU A 479 -31.59 -16.82 29.15
N ASN A 480 -31.89 -17.49 30.26
CA ASN A 480 -31.69 -16.93 31.60
C ASN A 480 -30.21 -17.04 31.99
N MET A 481 -29.50 -15.91 32.05
CA MET A 481 -28.07 -15.84 32.37
C MET A 481 -27.82 -15.53 33.86
N LYS A 482 -28.62 -16.16 34.74
CA LYS A 482 -28.66 -15.81 36.17
C LYS A 482 -27.47 -16.30 36.99
N LYS A 483 -26.72 -17.30 36.51
CA LYS A 483 -25.57 -17.90 37.21
C LYS A 483 -24.33 -17.81 36.32
N SER A 484 -23.26 -17.23 36.86
CA SER A 484 -21.95 -17.15 36.19
C SER A 484 -21.16 -18.44 36.25
N GLY A 485 -20.23 -18.58 35.32
CA GLY A 485 -19.13 -19.56 35.40
C GLY A 485 -19.35 -20.90 34.70
N LYS A 486 -20.53 -21.18 34.14
CA LYS A 486 -20.77 -22.37 33.32
C LYS A 486 -21.07 -22.00 31.87
N TRP A 487 -20.44 -22.73 30.96
CA TRP A 487 -20.82 -22.74 29.55
C TRP A 487 -22.15 -23.48 29.39
N ASN A 488 -23.01 -22.93 28.54
CA ASN A 488 -24.27 -23.52 28.15
C ASN A 488 -24.33 -23.56 26.64
N PHE A 489 -24.69 -24.72 26.10
CA PHE A 489 -24.91 -24.91 24.68
C PHE A 489 -26.35 -24.55 24.32
N TYR A 490 -26.52 -23.78 23.25
CA TYR A 490 -27.83 -23.37 22.75
C TYR A 490 -27.99 -23.73 21.29
N ARG A 491 -29.25 -24.03 20.94
CA ARG A 491 -29.68 -24.46 19.62
C ARG A 491 -31.03 -23.85 19.28
N LEU A 492 -31.16 -23.34 18.07
CA LEU A 492 -32.41 -22.83 17.50
C LEU A 492 -32.59 -23.33 16.07
N SER A 493 -33.81 -23.72 15.70
CA SER A 493 -34.17 -24.07 14.32
C SER A 493 -35.39 -23.25 13.84
N PHE A 494 -35.36 -22.69 12.63
CA PHE A 494 -36.46 -21.90 12.06
C PHE A 494 -36.46 -21.88 10.52
N TYR A 495 -37.59 -21.51 9.91
CA TYR A 495 -37.69 -21.29 8.46
C TYR A 495 -37.28 -19.86 8.08
N VAL A 496 -36.31 -19.72 7.15
CA VAL A 496 -35.72 -18.42 6.78
C VAL A 496 -36.74 -17.52 6.08
N GLY A 497 -37.66 -18.09 5.30
CA GLY A 497 -38.66 -17.31 4.55
C GLY A 497 -39.70 -16.63 5.43
N ASP A 498 -40.17 -17.31 6.47
CA ASP A 498 -41.10 -16.75 7.46
C ASP A 498 -40.36 -15.70 8.31
N PHE A 499 -39.10 -15.99 8.63
CA PHE A 499 -38.24 -15.09 9.38
C PHE A 499 -37.93 -13.77 8.64
N TYR A 500 -37.55 -13.86 7.35
CA TYR A 500 -37.13 -12.71 6.55
C TYR A 500 -38.31 -11.79 6.19
N LYS A 501 -39.51 -12.35 5.93
CA LYS A 501 -40.70 -11.57 5.56
C LYS A 501 -41.31 -10.79 6.72
N GLU A 502 -41.32 -11.35 7.92
CA GLU A 502 -41.96 -10.71 9.08
C GLU A 502 -41.01 -9.86 9.93
N TYR A 503 -39.70 -10.16 9.96
CA TYR A 503 -38.85 -9.66 11.05
C TYR A 503 -37.52 -8.99 10.64
N GLY A 504 -37.16 -9.03 9.35
CA GLY A 504 -36.04 -8.31 8.72
C GLY A 504 -34.63 -8.72 9.16
N ASN A 505 -34.44 -9.12 10.41
CA ASN A 505 -33.18 -8.98 11.12
C ASN A 505 -33.07 -10.00 12.31
N LEU A 506 -32.02 -10.83 12.37
CA LEU A 506 -31.71 -11.72 13.51
C LEU A 506 -30.65 -11.13 14.42
N GLY A 507 -31.02 -10.90 15.68
CA GLY A 507 -30.18 -10.28 16.69
C GLY A 507 -30.19 -11.03 18.01
N PHE A 508 -29.05 -11.01 18.70
CA PHE A 508 -29.04 -11.21 20.14
C PHE A 508 -29.41 -9.90 20.82
N TRP A 509 -30.33 -9.92 21.79
CA TRP A 509 -30.83 -8.80 22.55
C TRP A 509 -30.65 -9.07 24.05
N PHE A 510 -30.09 -8.13 24.80
CA PHE A 510 -29.99 -8.25 26.25
C PHE A 510 -31.01 -7.35 26.91
N ASP A 511 -31.94 -7.97 27.63
CA ASP A 511 -32.93 -7.24 28.39
C ASP A 511 -32.40 -7.02 29.82
N SER A 512 -32.39 -5.76 30.25
CA SER A 512 -32.15 -5.38 31.65
C SER A 512 -30.78 -5.80 32.24
N ALA A 513 -29.74 -5.90 31.41
CA ALA A 513 -28.37 -6.11 31.88
C ALA A 513 -27.78 -4.77 32.42
N PRO A 514 -27.17 -4.76 33.62
CA PRO A 514 -26.55 -3.56 34.16
C PRO A 514 -25.19 -3.32 33.51
N LYS A 515 -24.70 -2.09 33.62
CA LYS A 515 -23.31 -1.76 33.35
C LYS A 515 -22.36 -2.68 34.13
N GLY A 516 -21.33 -3.16 33.44
CA GLY A 516 -20.33 -4.12 33.92
C GLY A 516 -20.74 -5.59 33.78
N PHE A 517 -21.94 -5.90 33.28
CA PHE A 517 -22.31 -7.29 32.98
C PHE A 517 -21.45 -7.84 31.84
N LYS A 518 -20.89 -9.04 32.04
CA LYS A 518 -19.96 -9.69 31.12
C LYS A 518 -20.44 -11.07 30.72
N PHE A 519 -20.33 -11.41 29.46
CA PHE A 519 -20.55 -12.77 28.97
C PHE A 519 -19.59 -13.12 27.83
N ARG A 520 -19.37 -14.41 27.62
CA ARG A 520 -18.53 -14.94 26.55
C ARG A 520 -19.36 -15.79 25.61
N LEU A 521 -19.11 -15.68 24.30
CA LEU A 521 -19.72 -16.49 23.26
C LEU A 521 -18.64 -17.25 22.49
N CYS A 522 -18.91 -18.52 22.18
CA CYS A 522 -18.04 -19.36 21.36
C CYS A 522 -18.83 -20.34 20.48
N ASP A 523 -18.15 -20.94 19.49
CA ASP A 523 -18.67 -21.95 18.56
C ASP A 523 -20.01 -21.60 17.91
N LEU A 524 -20.16 -20.34 17.48
CA LEU A 524 -21.33 -19.93 16.69
C LEU A 524 -21.31 -20.61 15.32
N GLN A 525 -22.34 -21.39 15.03
CA GLN A 525 -22.56 -22.05 13.75
C GLN A 525 -23.95 -21.74 13.24
N VAL A 526 -24.07 -21.52 11.93
CA VAL A 526 -25.33 -21.34 11.22
C VAL A 526 -25.30 -22.29 10.03
N LEU A 527 -26.33 -23.15 9.94
CA LEU A 527 -26.45 -24.17 8.91
C LEU A 527 -27.79 -24.03 8.20
N PHE A 528 -27.79 -24.21 6.88
CA PHE A 528 -29.00 -24.11 6.06
C PHE A 528 -29.35 -25.47 5.46
N PHE A 529 -30.65 -25.74 5.36
CA PHE A 529 -31.23 -26.99 4.88
C PHE A 529 -32.37 -26.69 3.92
N ASP A 530 -32.52 -27.49 2.86
CA ASP A 530 -33.58 -27.29 1.88
C ASP A 530 -34.94 -27.73 2.45
N THR A 531 -34.96 -28.65 3.41
CA THR A 531 -36.19 -29.14 4.04
C THR A 531 -36.14 -29.15 5.57
N LEU A 532 -37.32 -29.02 6.21
CA LEU A 532 -37.47 -29.12 7.67
C LEU A 532 -37.04 -30.49 8.19
N ALA A 533 -37.31 -31.55 7.41
CA ALA A 533 -36.96 -32.91 7.79
C ALA A 533 -35.43 -33.09 7.89
N GLU A 534 -34.66 -32.48 6.98
CA GLU A 534 -33.19 -32.50 7.04
C GLU A 534 -32.65 -31.69 8.20
N ALA A 535 -33.21 -30.50 8.44
CA ALA A 535 -32.85 -29.68 9.60
C ALA A 535 -33.12 -30.44 10.92
N ASN A 536 -34.29 -31.05 11.05
CA ASN A 536 -34.65 -31.85 12.23
C ASN A 536 -33.79 -33.11 12.35
N ALA A 537 -33.56 -33.85 11.27
CA ALA A 537 -32.68 -35.02 11.29
C ALA A 537 -31.24 -34.65 11.67
N PHE A 538 -30.75 -33.50 11.21
CA PHE A 538 -29.43 -33.01 11.60
C PHE A 538 -29.35 -32.71 13.11
N VAL A 539 -30.41 -32.10 13.65
CA VAL A 539 -30.57 -31.81 15.08
C VAL A 539 -30.66 -33.10 15.91
N ASP A 540 -31.47 -34.06 15.48
CA ASP A 540 -31.78 -35.30 16.19
C ASP A 540 -30.60 -36.28 16.22
N ASN A 541 -29.73 -36.24 15.21
CA ASN A 541 -28.53 -37.07 15.13
C ASN A 541 -27.37 -36.59 16.02
N GLY A 542 -27.55 -35.50 16.79
CA GLY A 542 -26.57 -35.08 17.79
C GLY A 542 -25.23 -34.61 17.19
N TYR A 543 -25.23 -34.09 15.96
CA TYR A 543 -24.02 -33.61 15.28
C TYR A 543 -23.36 -32.38 15.94
N PHE A 544 -23.92 -31.90 17.05
CA PHE A 544 -23.28 -30.96 17.96
C PHE A 544 -22.94 -31.68 19.27
N SER A 545 -21.67 -31.68 19.68
CA SER A 545 -21.32 -32.20 21.01
C SER A 545 -21.77 -31.21 22.09
N GLU A 546 -22.58 -31.69 23.03
CA GLU A 546 -22.83 -30.98 24.29
C GLU A 546 -21.57 -30.96 25.20
N ASN A 547 -20.56 -31.77 24.85
CA ASN A 547 -19.28 -31.84 25.55
C ASN A 547 -18.25 -30.92 24.90
N LEU A 548 -17.91 -29.85 25.62
CA LEU A 548 -16.92 -28.82 25.28
C LEU A 548 -15.45 -29.31 25.33
N GLU A 549 -15.20 -30.52 25.82
CA GLU A 549 -13.85 -31.07 26.02
C GLU A 549 -13.26 -31.79 24.79
N ASN A 550 -14.09 -32.17 23.82
CA ASN A 550 -13.67 -32.83 22.58
C ASN A 550 -13.83 -31.88 21.39
#